data_AF-A0AAX2Y7E9-F1
#
_entry.id   AF-A0AAX2Y7E9-F1
#
_cell.length_a   1.000
_cell.length_b   1.000
_cell.length_c   1.000
_cell.angle_alpha   90.00
_cell.angle_beta   90.00
_cell.angle_gamma   90.00
#
_symmetry.space_group_name_H-M   'P 1'
#
loop_
_entity.id
_entity.type
_entity.pdbx_description
1 polymer ?
#
loop_
_entity_poly.entity_id
_entity_poly.type
_entity_poly.pdbx_seq_one_letter_code
_entity_poly.pdbx_strand_id
1 'polypeptide(L)'
;MLINLGRLLMLCVWGFLLSNLFHPFPKPLKYFIDVALFFMVVMHGLQLVLLKSTQPKDQPISYWQEAKIFIFGVFELLAWQKKQPPIKKK
;
A
#
# COMPACT_ATOMS: atom_id res chain seq x y z
N MET A 1 -5.14 -7.35 -15.67
CA MET A 1 -5.17 -8.66 -15.01
C MET A 1 -4.12 -8.79 -13.91
N LEU A 2 -2.83 -8.50 -14.17
CA LEU A 2 -1.75 -8.60 -13.17
C LEU A 2 -1.96 -7.76 -11.89
N ILE A 3 -2.54 -6.56 -12.02
CA ILE A 3 -2.75 -5.65 -10.88
C ILE A 3 -3.70 -6.25 -9.84
N ASN A 4 -4.77 -6.93 -10.27
CA ASN A 4 -5.72 -7.55 -9.35
C ASN A 4 -5.08 -8.73 -8.61
N LEU A 5 -4.21 -9.48 -9.29
CA LEU A 5 -3.42 -10.54 -8.66
C LEU A 5 -2.44 -9.97 -7.62
N GLY A 6 -1.78 -8.86 -7.95
CA GLY A 6 -0.91 -8.14 -7.00
C GLY A 6 -1.66 -7.64 -5.77
N ARG A 7 -2.89 -7.11 -5.95
CA ARG A 7 -3.75 -6.71 -4.82
C ARG A 7 -4.12 -7.88 -3.92
N LEU A 8 -4.49 -9.02 -4.51
CA LEU A 8 -4.81 -10.23 -3.75
C LEU A 8 -3.60 -10.73 -2.96
N LEU A 9 -2.43 -10.78 -3.60
CA LEU A 9 -1.18 -11.16 -2.94
C LEU A 9 -0.85 -10.20 -1.79
N MET A 10 -1.03 -8.89 -1.98
CA MET A 10 -0.79 -7.90 -0.92
C MET A 10 -1.69 -8.13 0.30
N LEU A 11 -2.97 -8.49 0.09
CA LEU A 11 -3.86 -8.87 1.20
C LEU A 11 -3.38 -10.14 1.91
N CYS A 12 -2.88 -11.14 1.17
CA CYS A 12 -2.30 -12.33 1.78
C CYS A 12 -1.07 -11.99 2.63
N VAL A 13 -0.20 -11.08 2.16
CA VAL A 13 0.97 -10.63 2.93
C VAL A 13 0.55 -9.86 4.17
N TRP A 14 -0.41 -8.93 4.06
CA TRP A 14 -0.97 -8.24 5.23
C TRP A 14 -1.54 -9.22 6.25
N GLY A 15 -2.35 -10.19 5.80
CA GLY A 15 -2.91 -11.22 6.66
C GLY A 15 -1.84 -12.04 7.37
N PHE A 16 -0.77 -12.42 6.66
CA PHE A 16 0.36 -13.15 7.23
C PHE A 16 1.15 -12.33 8.25
N LEU A 17 1.39 -11.05 8.00
CA LEU A 17 2.14 -10.20 8.93
C LEU A 17 1.29 -9.84 10.16
N LEU A 18 0.00 -9.54 9.97
CA LEU A 18 -0.92 -9.24 11.06
C LEU A 18 -1.25 -10.48 11.89
N SER A 19 -1.25 -11.69 11.31
CA SER A 19 -1.49 -12.91 12.08
C SER A 19 -0.45 -13.12 13.17
N ASN A 20 0.79 -12.64 13.00
CA ASN A 20 1.82 -12.67 14.03
C ASN A 20 1.50 -11.81 15.27
N LEU A 21 0.62 -10.80 15.14
CA LEU A 21 0.14 -10.01 16.28
C LEU A 21 -0.84 -10.80 17.14
N PHE A 22 -1.73 -11.59 16.52
CA PHE A 22 -2.75 -12.37 17.23
C PHE A 22 -2.25 -13.75 17.66
N HIS A 23 -1.47 -14.41 16.80
CA HIS A 23 -0.88 -15.72 17.02
C HIS A 23 0.63 -15.67 16.70
N PRO A 24 1.46 -15.30 17.68
CA PRO A 24 2.89 -15.12 17.45
C PRO A 24 3.56 -16.42 16.97
N PHE A 25 4.37 -16.28 15.92
CA PHE A 25 5.19 -17.39 15.40
C PHE A 25 6.32 -17.78 16.37
N PRO A 26 6.92 -18.97 16.24
CA PRO A 26 8.07 -19.36 17.06
C PRO A 26 9.27 -18.43 16.83
N LYS A 27 10.09 -18.24 17.86
CA LYS A 27 11.34 -17.46 17.76
C LYS A 27 12.35 -18.23 16.89
N PRO A 28 13.13 -17.56 16.02
CA PRO A 28 13.30 -16.11 15.87
C PRO A 28 12.32 -15.44 14.88
N LEU A 29 11.51 -16.22 14.17
CA LEU A 29 10.65 -15.74 13.08
C LEU A 29 9.68 -14.64 13.52
N LYS A 30 9.17 -14.70 14.75
CA LYS A 30 8.34 -13.63 15.33
C LYS A 30 8.93 -12.24 15.15
N TYR A 31 10.20 -12.05 15.53
CA TYR A 31 10.82 -10.73 15.51
C TYR A 31 11.03 -10.24 14.08
N PHE A 32 11.38 -11.16 13.18
CA PHE A 32 11.48 -10.84 11.76
C PHE A 32 10.14 -10.35 11.20
N ILE A 33 9.04 -11.03 11.53
CA ILE A 33 7.71 -10.63 11.07
C ILE A 33 7.25 -9.31 11.71
N ASP A 34 7.50 -9.10 13.00
CA ASP A 34 7.18 -7.83 13.68
C ASP A 34 7.93 -6.65 13.04
N VAL A 35 9.21 -6.82 12.72
CA VAL A 35 10.01 -5.81 12.02
C VAL A 35 9.52 -5.63 10.57
N ALA A 36 9.18 -6.71 9.87
CA ALA A 36 8.64 -6.65 8.52
C ALA A 36 7.29 -5.90 8.48
N LEU A 37 6.43 -6.13 9.48
CA LEU A 37 5.16 -5.39 9.64
C LEU A 37 5.41 -3.91 9.88
N PHE A 38 6.37 -3.56 10.74
CA PHE A 38 6.77 -2.17 10.96
C PHE A 38 7.20 -1.49 9.65
N PHE A 39 8.14 -2.10 8.91
CA PHE A 39 8.58 -1.55 7.63
C PHE A 39 7.45 -1.51 6.59
N MET A 40 6.55 -2.48 6.58
CA MET A 40 5.39 -2.48 5.69
C MET A 40 4.53 -1.23 5.92
N VAL A 41 4.15 -0.95 7.17
CA VAL A 41 3.35 0.23 7.54
C VAL A 41 4.08 1.53 7.18
N VAL A 42 5.37 1.63 7.53
CA VAL A 42 6.18 2.83 7.26
C VAL A 42 6.31 3.09 5.76
N MET A 43 6.65 2.07 4.96
CA MET A 43 6.83 2.21 3.52
C MET A 43 5.53 2.55 2.80
N HIS A 44 4.41 1.94 3.19
CA HIS A 44 3.10 2.26 2.61
C HIS A 44 2.63 3.66 3.02
N GLY A 45 2.90 4.07 4.25
CA GLY A 45 2.62 5.42 4.73
C GLY A 45 3.42 6.46 3.97
N LEU A 46 4.73 6.23 3.82
CA LEU A 46 5.62 7.12 3.06
C LEU A 46 5.19 7.21 1.60
N GLN A 47 4.83 6.09 0.97
CA GLN A 47 4.31 6.09 -0.41
C GLN A 47 3.06 6.95 -0.54
N LEU A 48 2.13 6.87 0.42
CA LEU A 48 0.91 7.67 0.42
C LEU A 48 1.21 9.16 0.63
N VAL A 49 2.10 9.51 1.57
CA VAL A 49 2.51 10.89 1.83
C VAL A 49 3.19 11.50 0.60
N LEU A 50 4.10 10.77 -0.04
CA LEU A 50 4.75 11.20 -1.27
C LEU A 50 3.72 11.44 -2.38
N LEU A 51 2.76 10.53 -2.54
CA LEU A 51 1.68 10.72 -3.50
C LEU A 51 0.89 12.01 -3.23
N LYS A 52 0.41 12.22 -1.99
CA LYS A 52 -0.32 13.44 -1.63
C LYS A 52 0.49 14.71 -1.87
N SER A 53 1.81 14.66 -1.64
CA SER A 53 2.70 15.81 -1.84
C SER A 53 2.89 16.16 -3.32
N THR A 54 2.83 15.16 -4.22
CA THR A 54 3.02 15.33 -5.67
C THR A 54 1.72 15.63 -6.42
N GLN A 55 0.57 15.55 -5.77
CA GLN A 55 -0.72 15.66 -6.43
C GLN A 55 -1.14 17.13 -6.63
N PRO A 56 -1.67 17.52 -7.81
CA PRO A 56 -2.19 18.86 -8.02
C PRO A 56 -3.36 19.16 -7.07
N LYS A 57 -3.42 20.39 -6.55
CA LYS A 57 -4.50 20.84 -5.63
C LYS A 57 -5.89 20.72 -6.24
N ASP A 58 -5.98 20.72 -7.58
CA ASP A 58 -7.24 20.65 -8.34
C ASP A 58 -7.80 19.22 -8.48
N GLN A 59 -7.06 18.21 -8.02
CA GLN A 59 -7.53 16.83 -7.98
C GLN A 59 -7.18 16.21 -6.62
N PRO A 60 -7.93 16.47 -5.54
CA PRO A 60 -7.68 15.83 -4.26
C PRO A 60 -7.99 14.31 -4.30
N ILE A 61 -7.17 13.51 -3.63
CA ILE A 61 -7.49 12.08 -3.38
C ILE A 61 -8.57 12.03 -2.28
N SER A 62 -9.61 11.22 -2.50
CA SER A 62 -10.56 10.88 -1.43
C SER A 62 -9.90 10.03 -0.34
N TYR A 63 -10.24 10.25 0.93
CA TYR A 63 -9.78 9.44 2.06
C TYR A 63 -9.96 7.92 1.84
N TRP A 64 -11.02 7.50 1.14
CA TRP A 64 -11.24 6.08 0.83
C TRP A 64 -10.19 5.52 -0.13
N GLN A 65 -9.75 6.37 -1.05
CA GLN A 65 -8.76 6.02 -2.06
C GLN A 65 -7.35 6.05 -1.46
N GLU A 66 -7.10 6.95 -0.51
CA GLU A 66 -5.88 6.92 0.32
C GLU A 66 -5.75 5.63 1.13
N ALA A 67 -6.82 5.21 1.81
CA ALA A 67 -6.84 3.95 2.54
C ALA A 67 -6.58 2.74 1.63
N LYS A 68 -7.17 2.72 0.42
CA LYS A 68 -6.88 1.67 -0.56
C LYS A 68 -5.42 1.70 -1.02
N ILE A 69 -4.85 2.87 -1.30
CA ILE A 69 -3.44 2.99 -1.71
C ILE A 69 -2.50 2.56 -0.59
N PHE A 70 -2.85 2.83 0.67
CA PHE A 70 -2.08 2.35 1.81
C PHE A 70 -2.14 0.82 1.96
N ILE A 71 -3.30 0.19 1.78
CA ILE A 71 -3.44 -1.26 1.94
C ILE A 71 -2.84 -2.02 0.75
N PHE A 72 -3.11 -1.56 -0.47
CA PHE A 72 -2.71 -2.24 -1.71
C PHE A 72 -1.38 -1.73 -2.29
N GLY A 73 -0.80 -0.71 -1.69
CA GLY A 73 0.48 -0.13 -2.11
C GLY A 73 0.48 0.34 -3.56
N VAL A 74 1.59 0.06 -4.25
CA VAL A 74 1.84 0.47 -5.64
C VAL A 74 0.78 -0.06 -6.61
N PHE A 75 0.12 -1.20 -6.31
CA PHE A 75 -0.86 -1.78 -7.23
C PHE A 75 -2.13 -0.93 -7.36
N GLU A 76 -2.63 -0.34 -6.27
CA GLU A 76 -3.74 0.61 -6.35
C GLU A 76 -3.29 1.94 -6.94
N LEU A 77 -2.08 2.39 -6.60
CA LEU A 77 -1.48 3.59 -7.19
C LEU A 77 -1.41 3.51 -8.72
N LEU A 78 -0.86 2.43 -9.28
CA LEU A 78 -0.73 2.22 -10.72
C LEU A 78 -2.10 2.13 -11.41
N ALA A 79 -3.07 1.49 -10.77
CA ALA A 79 -4.43 1.42 -11.29
C ALA A 79 -5.10 2.80 -11.31
N TRP A 80 -4.89 3.58 -10.26
CA TRP A 80 -5.39 4.94 -10.15
C TRP A 80 -4.72 5.87 -11.18
N GLN A 81 -3.40 5.80 -11.34
CA GLN A 81 -2.66 6.54 -12.36
C GLN A 81 -3.13 6.21 -13.78
N LYS A 82 -3.45 4.94 -14.07
CA LYS A 82 -4.02 4.55 -15.38
C LYS A 82 -5.41 5.13 -15.66
N LYS A 83 -6.16 5.50 -14.63
CA LYS A 83 -7.48 6.15 -14.76
C LYS A 83 -7.38 7.66 -14.91
N GLN A 84 -6.25 8.25 -14.51
CA GLN A 84 -5.98 9.66 -14.74
C GLN A 84 -5.69 9.90 -16.22
N PRO A 85 -6.27 10.93 -16.86
CA PRO A 85 -5.86 11.31 -18.20
C PRO A 85 -4.35 11.61 -18.20
N PRO A 86 -3.62 11.27 -19.28
CA PRO A 86 -2.20 11.60 -19.36
C PRO A 86 -2.04 13.11 -19.13
N ILE A 87 -1.11 13.47 -18.24
CA ILE A 87 -0.75 14.87 -18.01
C ILE A 87 -0.43 15.45 -19.37
N LYS A 88 -1.25 16.38 -19.88
CA LYS A 88 -0.95 17.12 -21.10
C LYS A 88 0.39 17.79 -20.86
N LYS A 89 1.45 17.27 -21.48
CA LYS A 89 2.72 17.98 -21.57
C LYS A 89 2.41 19.31 -22.25
N LYS A 90 2.49 20.40 -21.49
CA LYS A 90 2.61 21.74 -22.05
C LYS A 90 3.98 21.88 -22.67
#